data_AF-A0AAE0FLJ3-F1
#
_entry.id   AF-A0AAE0FLJ3-F1
#
_cell.length_a   1.000
_cell.length_b   1.000
_cell.length_c   1.000
_cell.angle_alpha   90.00
_cell.angle_beta   90.00
_cell.angle_gamma   90.00
#
_symmetry.space_group_name_H-M   'P 1'
#
loop_
_entity.id
_entity.type
_entity.pdbx_description
1 polymer ?
#
loop_
_entity_poly.entity_id
_entity_poly.type
_entity_poly.pdbx_seq_one_letter_code
_entity_poly.pdbx_strand_id
1 'polypeptide(L)'
;MNTRSVKCNTAFTSLLLLLIAGTFYGSSAYCGHGQERFKQPDAVIRPQKYPRRPSTTADTQAPRNKLRARSLEERNTSDLNDRYLPVQEADKLGLTAAMRMTSQWEIITSNQDPQQCLREGDEILVQNSIYTCQEEDIISGEKLRLIQDHLEWTREWVEDSLKVKPVLGVIDVSTSTFAQLSFLDTTNFTEADLVVAMTAHPDPRGGVSAYAACHQRDTYGRCTFGQFNWCPASIDTATGADTNATARRLALHETSHLLEAVKVDAFMVDDDGNRQPSNYSFAWVYDEEFNRNITLVKSPRVLEMIREHYDCASMAGMPLEDVTTGVGAHWEARLMGPEMMSYGQGSGEPYLSDLTLAFLEDTGFFIANYSNGGRFVEPTTTELKNHDWDFLIAIGQDSGQISDYDPPDPGNPEVAAGEPAHRLLPHFPCRMIYHS
;
A
#
# COMPACT_ATOMS: atom_id res chain seq x y z
N MET A 1 -42.50 35.34 37.47
CA MET A 1 -41.26 35.60 38.25
C MET A 1 -40.08 35.51 37.31
N ASN A 2 -39.15 36.44 37.50
CA ASN A 2 -38.09 36.96 36.63
C ASN A 2 -37.47 36.12 35.50
N THR A 3 -37.34 36.86 34.40
CA THR A 3 -36.44 36.80 33.26
C THR A 3 -34.97 37.03 33.63
N ARG A 4 -34.02 36.44 32.88
CA ARG A 4 -33.19 37.17 31.88
C ARG A 4 -32.03 36.32 31.33
N SER A 5 -31.94 36.37 30.01
CA SER A 5 -30.77 36.18 29.16
C SER A 5 -29.85 37.40 29.22
N VAL A 6 -28.55 37.26 28.88
CA VAL A 6 -27.86 37.94 27.75
C VAL A 6 -26.33 37.79 27.85
N LYS A 7 -25.73 37.59 26.67
CA LYS A 7 -24.30 37.48 26.32
C LYS A 7 -23.51 38.81 26.36
N CYS A 8 -22.18 38.66 26.20
CA CYS A 8 -21.25 39.47 25.40
C CYS A 8 -20.30 40.50 26.06
N ASN A 9 -19.01 40.20 25.86
CA ASN A 9 -17.95 41.01 25.22
C ASN A 9 -16.98 41.92 26.01
N THR A 10 -15.78 41.99 25.40
CA THR A 10 -14.69 42.99 25.43
C THR A 10 -13.51 42.85 26.42
N ALA A 11 -12.48 42.17 25.92
CA ALA A 11 -11.06 42.53 25.72
C ALA A 11 -10.41 43.83 26.32
N PHE A 12 -9.08 43.67 26.54
CA PHE A 12 -7.97 44.65 26.69
C PHE A 12 -7.90 45.47 28.00
N THR A 13 -6.86 45.35 28.84
CA THR A 13 -5.51 45.90 28.60
C THR A 13 -4.52 45.58 29.75
N SER A 14 -3.21 45.56 29.39
CA SER A 14 -2.02 46.00 30.16
C SER A 14 -1.25 45.06 31.13
N LEU A 15 -0.05 44.67 30.66
CA LEU A 15 1.29 45.07 31.15
C LEU A 15 1.65 44.85 32.64
N LEU A 16 2.68 44.03 32.94
CA LEU A 16 4.01 44.45 33.45
C LEU A 16 4.81 43.29 34.12
N LEU A 17 6.13 43.32 33.88
CA LEU A 17 7.26 42.55 34.41
C LEU A 17 7.18 41.99 35.85
N LEU A 18 7.84 40.84 36.09
CA LEU A 18 8.99 40.75 37.02
C LEU A 18 9.79 39.43 36.90
N LEU A 19 11.10 39.60 36.76
CA LEU A 19 12.16 38.62 37.02
C LEU A 19 12.09 38.09 38.45
N ILE A 20 12.58 36.86 38.70
CA ILE A 20 13.58 36.54 39.74
C ILE A 20 14.11 35.11 39.51
N ALA A 21 15.43 35.01 39.52
CA ALA A 21 16.21 33.78 39.55
C ALA A 21 16.18 33.11 40.92
N GLY A 22 16.33 31.78 40.96
CA GLY A 22 16.44 31.03 42.21
C GLY A 22 16.94 29.61 41.99
N THR A 23 18.25 29.46 41.83
CA THR A 23 18.99 28.22 42.05
C THR A 23 18.84 27.76 43.50
N PHE A 24 18.49 26.49 43.75
CA PHE A 24 18.93 25.78 44.97
C PHE A 24 19.04 24.25 44.75
N TYR A 25 20.23 23.79 45.12
CA TYR A 25 20.71 22.46 45.47
C TYR A 25 19.71 21.31 45.72
N GLY A 26 19.96 20.19 45.03
CA GLY A 26 20.43 18.92 45.61
C GLY A 26 19.57 18.21 46.65
N SER A 27 19.20 16.95 46.36
CA SER A 27 19.86 15.79 46.99
C SER A 27 19.25 14.46 46.55
N SER A 28 20.17 13.49 46.50
CA SER A 28 20.04 12.05 46.37
C SER A 28 18.88 11.42 47.16
N ALA A 29 18.22 10.43 46.57
CA ALA A 29 17.62 9.32 47.30
C ALA A 29 17.80 8.02 46.51
N TYR A 30 18.76 7.22 46.98
CA TYR A 30 18.89 5.80 46.74
C TYR A 30 17.62 5.04 47.16
N CYS A 31 17.21 4.06 46.36
CA CYS A 31 16.72 2.77 46.87
C CYS A 31 17.00 1.69 45.83
N GLY A 32 17.92 0.79 46.17
CA GLY A 32 18.11 -0.49 45.49
C GLY A 32 17.46 -1.61 46.29
N HIS A 33 16.87 -2.58 45.60
CA HIS A 33 17.18 -4.01 45.68
C HIS A 33 16.06 -4.83 45.02
N GLY A 34 16.46 -5.85 44.25
CA GLY A 34 15.55 -6.92 43.83
C GLY A 34 15.96 -7.61 42.54
N GLN A 35 17.18 -8.18 42.48
CA GLN A 35 17.51 -9.17 41.45
C GLN A 35 16.85 -10.49 41.81
N GLU A 36 15.88 -10.95 41.01
CA GLU A 36 15.52 -12.36 40.95
C GLU A 36 15.94 -12.95 39.60
N ARG A 37 16.81 -13.96 39.69
CA ARG A 37 17.26 -14.81 38.58
C ARG A 37 16.12 -15.75 38.21
N PHE A 38 15.61 -15.64 37.00
CA PHE A 38 14.92 -16.76 36.35
C PHE A 38 15.84 -17.41 35.31
N LYS A 39 16.07 -18.70 35.53
CA LYS A 39 16.88 -19.58 34.68
C LYS A 39 16.17 -19.84 33.36
N GLN A 40 16.88 -19.61 32.25
CA GLN A 40 16.57 -20.21 30.94
C GLN A 40 16.64 -21.75 31.02
N PRO A 41 15.76 -22.47 30.34
CA PRO A 41 16.07 -23.80 29.84
C PRO A 41 16.62 -23.72 28.41
N ASP A 42 17.87 -24.18 28.26
CA ASP A 42 18.54 -24.44 26.99
C ASP A 42 17.79 -25.48 26.15
N ALA A 43 17.32 -25.08 24.97
CA ALA A 43 16.91 -26.00 23.90
C ALA A 43 17.69 -25.66 22.63
N VAL A 44 18.86 -26.29 22.51
CA VAL A 44 19.73 -26.26 21.33
C VAL A 44 19.09 -27.10 20.22
N ILE A 45 18.42 -26.45 19.28
CA ILE A 45 17.97 -27.09 18.02
C ILE A 45 19.11 -26.96 17.00
N ARG A 46 19.77 -28.08 16.70
CA ARG A 46 20.80 -28.18 15.64
C ARG A 46 20.11 -28.21 14.26
N PRO A 47 20.61 -27.50 13.24
CA PRO A 47 20.12 -27.67 11.86
C PRO A 47 20.54 -29.03 11.29
N GLN A 48 19.59 -29.77 10.72
CA GLN A 48 19.85 -30.99 9.96
C GLN A 48 20.61 -30.64 8.66
N LYS A 49 21.76 -31.30 8.45
CA LYS A 49 22.54 -31.24 7.22
C LYS A 49 21.88 -32.10 6.13
N TYR A 50 21.47 -31.49 5.02
CA TYR A 50 21.17 -32.21 3.79
C TYR A 50 22.46 -32.75 3.15
N PRO A 51 22.48 -34.00 2.63
CA PRO A 51 23.69 -34.60 2.05
C PRO A 51 24.00 -34.03 0.66
N ARG A 52 25.27 -33.64 0.45
CA ARG A 52 25.82 -33.23 -0.86
C ARG A 52 25.92 -34.44 -1.79
N ARG A 53 25.41 -34.30 -3.03
CA ARG A 53 25.65 -35.25 -4.12
C ARG A 53 27.09 -35.12 -4.67
N PRO A 54 27.73 -36.19 -5.17
CA PRO A 54 29.14 -36.17 -5.56
C PRO A 54 29.38 -35.50 -6.92
N SER A 55 30.49 -34.79 -7.03
CA SER A 55 31.04 -34.27 -8.29
C SER A 55 31.65 -35.39 -9.12
N THR A 56 31.26 -35.51 -10.39
CA THR A 56 32.05 -36.21 -11.41
C THR A 56 32.40 -35.24 -12.52
N THR A 57 33.70 -34.98 -12.63
CA THR A 57 34.38 -34.29 -13.72
C THR A 57 34.29 -35.09 -15.01
N ALA A 58 33.89 -34.45 -16.11
CA ALA A 58 34.34 -34.81 -17.45
C ALA A 58 34.50 -33.52 -18.26
N ASP A 59 35.75 -33.29 -18.63
CA ASP A 59 36.29 -32.13 -19.32
C ASP A 59 36.07 -32.29 -20.83
N THR A 60 35.29 -31.40 -21.42
CA THR A 60 35.31 -31.15 -22.87
C THR A 60 35.20 -29.64 -23.09
N GLN A 61 36.36 -29.03 -23.33
CA GLN A 61 36.51 -27.61 -23.69
C GLN A 61 35.88 -27.34 -25.07
N ALA A 62 34.71 -26.73 -25.07
CA ALA A 62 34.21 -25.91 -26.17
C ALA A 62 34.53 -24.43 -25.87
N PRO A 63 34.87 -23.59 -26.87
CA PRO A 63 35.34 -22.23 -26.63
C PRO A 63 34.22 -21.39 -26.02
N ARG A 64 34.34 -21.07 -24.73
CA ARG A 64 33.49 -20.09 -24.05
C ARG A 64 33.85 -18.69 -24.55
N ASN A 65 33.13 -18.22 -25.56
CA ASN A 65 32.92 -16.79 -25.73
C ASN A 65 32.19 -16.28 -24.49
N LYS A 66 32.94 -15.72 -23.53
CA LYS A 66 32.37 -14.87 -22.48
C LYS A 66 31.89 -13.59 -23.14
N LEU A 67 30.68 -13.62 -23.69
CA LEU A 67 29.88 -12.41 -23.82
C LEU A 67 29.69 -11.91 -22.39
N ARG A 68 30.38 -10.81 -22.05
CA ARG A 68 30.21 -10.11 -20.78
C ARG A 68 28.74 -9.68 -20.74
N ALA A 69 27.95 -10.23 -19.83
CA ALA A 69 26.59 -9.76 -19.61
C ALA A 69 26.68 -8.26 -19.26
N ARG A 70 26.11 -7.42 -20.12
CA ARG A 70 26.09 -5.96 -19.93
C ARG A 70 25.26 -5.63 -18.69
N SER A 71 25.61 -4.54 -17.98
CA SER A 71 24.78 -4.04 -16.88
C SER A 71 23.38 -3.65 -17.39
N LEU A 72 22.37 -3.58 -16.51
CA LEU A 72 21.03 -3.11 -16.91
C LEU A 72 21.09 -1.72 -17.57
N GLU A 73 21.93 -0.84 -17.05
CA GLU A 73 22.20 0.50 -17.60
C GLU A 73 22.82 0.45 -19.01
N GLU A 74 23.80 -0.43 -19.23
CA GLU A 74 24.42 -0.64 -20.55
C GLU A 74 23.48 -1.30 -21.57
N ARG A 75 22.46 -2.03 -21.12
CA ARG A 75 21.43 -2.60 -22.00
C ARG A 75 20.34 -1.58 -22.34
N ASN A 76 19.93 -0.78 -21.37
CA ASN A 76 18.88 0.24 -21.55
C ASN A 76 19.34 1.39 -22.46
N THR A 77 20.65 1.70 -22.49
CA THR A 77 21.22 2.80 -23.27
C THR A 77 21.57 2.44 -24.72
N SER A 78 21.71 1.16 -25.07
CA SER A 78 22.20 0.77 -26.40
C SER A 78 21.12 0.45 -27.44
N ASP A 79 19.86 0.23 -27.02
CA ASP A 79 18.80 -0.32 -27.89
C ASP A 79 17.60 0.61 -28.16
N LEU A 80 17.53 1.78 -27.52
CA LEU A 80 16.33 2.64 -27.59
C LEU A 80 16.65 4.00 -28.20
N ASN A 81 16.19 4.21 -29.44
CA ASN A 81 16.15 5.52 -30.10
C ASN A 81 15.16 6.45 -29.36
N ASP A 82 15.53 7.01 -28.21
CA ASP A 82 14.80 8.05 -27.43
C ASP A 82 13.28 7.84 -27.18
N ARG A 83 12.71 6.68 -27.55
CA ARG A 83 11.29 6.35 -27.43
C ARG A 83 11.07 5.63 -26.11
N TYR A 84 9.95 5.95 -25.44
CA TYR A 84 9.50 5.19 -24.29
C TYR A 84 9.38 3.71 -24.64
N LEU A 85 9.92 2.86 -23.78
CA LEU A 85 9.78 1.41 -23.87
C LEU A 85 8.70 0.94 -22.87
N PRO A 86 7.56 0.40 -23.30
CA PRO A 86 6.54 -0.16 -22.40
C PRO A 86 7.14 -1.17 -21.43
N VAL A 87 6.62 -1.23 -20.20
CA VAL A 87 7.19 -2.10 -19.15
C VAL A 87 7.11 -3.59 -19.53
N GLN A 88 6.06 -4.00 -20.25
CA GLN A 88 5.89 -5.38 -20.75
C GLN A 88 6.94 -5.73 -21.81
N GLU A 89 7.28 -4.78 -22.69
CA GLU A 89 8.35 -4.99 -23.67
C GLU A 89 9.73 -4.99 -23.00
N ALA A 90 9.94 -4.11 -22.02
CA ALA A 90 11.15 -4.10 -21.20
C ALA A 90 11.36 -5.43 -20.45
N ASP A 91 10.30 -6.06 -19.94
CA ASP A 91 10.40 -7.36 -19.26
C ASP A 91 10.80 -8.48 -20.24
N LYS A 92 10.22 -8.51 -21.44
CA LYS A 92 10.60 -9.45 -22.52
C LYS A 92 12.07 -9.31 -22.92
N LEU A 93 12.62 -8.10 -22.84
CA LEU A 93 14.04 -7.81 -23.11
C LEU A 93 14.96 -8.04 -21.89
N GLY A 94 14.42 -8.40 -20.74
CA GLY A 94 15.18 -8.59 -19.49
C GLY A 94 15.75 -7.29 -18.93
N LEU A 95 15.04 -6.17 -19.13
CA LEU A 95 15.39 -4.83 -18.67
C LEU A 95 14.63 -4.40 -17.41
N THR A 96 13.72 -5.23 -16.92
CA THR A 96 13.03 -5.05 -15.65
C THR A 96 13.78 -5.75 -14.51
N ALA A 97 13.51 -5.31 -13.28
CA ALA A 97 13.95 -5.97 -12.06
C ALA A 97 12.89 -5.80 -10.96
N ALA A 98 13.03 -6.56 -9.87
CA ALA A 98 12.24 -6.37 -8.67
C ALA A 98 12.33 -4.91 -8.19
N MET A 99 11.20 -4.35 -7.76
CA MET A 99 11.12 -2.96 -7.33
C MET A 99 11.88 -2.75 -6.01
N ARG A 100 12.79 -1.78 -5.99
CA ARG A 100 13.60 -1.44 -4.81
C ARG A 100 12.93 -0.31 -4.05
N MET A 101 12.32 -0.63 -2.91
CA MET A 101 11.79 0.37 -1.99
C MET A 101 12.78 0.64 -0.86
N THR A 102 13.00 1.92 -0.52
CA THR A 102 13.84 2.33 0.61
C THR A 102 13.07 3.28 1.51
N SER A 103 13.01 2.98 2.81
CA SER A 103 12.44 3.87 3.81
C SER A 103 13.51 4.79 4.40
N GLN A 104 13.20 6.08 4.49
CA GLN A 104 14.04 7.08 5.12
C GLN A 104 13.52 7.44 6.51
N TRP A 105 14.35 7.19 7.53
CA TRP A 105 14.00 7.25 8.96
C TRP A 105 14.55 8.47 9.71
N GLU A 106 15.43 9.24 9.07
CA GLU A 106 16.07 10.42 9.68
C GLU A 106 15.05 11.39 10.29
N ILE A 107 13.89 11.55 9.64
CA ILE A 107 12.86 12.49 10.07
C ILE A 107 12.34 12.14 11.47
N ILE A 108 11.94 10.89 11.69
CA ILE A 108 11.44 10.40 12.98
C ILE A 108 12.54 10.36 14.04
N THR A 109 13.78 10.04 13.64
CA THR A 109 14.89 9.76 14.56
C THR A 109 15.72 10.99 14.93
N SER A 110 15.71 12.05 14.12
CA SER A 110 16.48 13.28 14.34
C SER A 110 15.84 14.21 15.37
N ASN A 111 14.54 14.05 15.64
CA ASN A 111 13.72 14.96 16.44
C ASN A 111 13.77 16.41 15.92
N GLN A 112 14.00 16.61 14.62
CA GLN A 112 14.01 17.94 13.98
C GLN A 112 12.68 18.30 13.31
N ASP A 113 11.79 17.33 13.16
CA ASP A 113 10.48 17.51 12.56
C ASP A 113 9.57 18.35 13.50
N PRO A 114 9.16 19.57 13.11
CA PRO A 114 8.33 20.43 13.95
C PRO A 114 6.89 19.93 14.13
N GLN A 115 6.51 18.87 13.41
CA GLN A 115 5.19 18.25 13.47
C GLN A 115 5.20 16.91 14.24
N GLN A 116 6.36 16.51 14.78
CA GLN A 116 6.49 15.35 15.65
C GLN A 116 6.36 15.75 17.12
N CYS A 117 5.54 15.02 17.88
CA CYS A 117 5.43 15.20 19.32
C CYS A 117 6.65 14.61 20.05
N LEU A 118 7.38 15.45 20.78
CA LEU A 118 8.56 15.04 21.54
C LEU A 118 8.26 14.88 23.03
N ARG A 119 7.34 15.68 23.57
CA ARG A 119 6.89 15.64 24.96
C ARG A 119 5.39 15.89 25.05
N GLU A 120 4.78 15.31 26.07
CA GLU A 120 3.41 15.62 26.43
C GLU A 120 3.27 17.11 26.78
N GLY A 121 2.22 17.75 26.27
CA GLY A 121 1.95 19.17 26.47
C GLY A 121 2.67 20.11 25.49
N ASP A 122 3.52 19.60 24.60
CA ASP A 122 4.08 20.42 23.51
C ASP A 122 2.96 20.92 22.59
N GLU A 123 3.05 22.17 22.13
CA GLU A 123 2.15 22.74 21.13
C GLU A 123 2.83 22.73 19.76
N ILE A 124 2.26 21.97 18.82
CA ILE A 124 2.76 21.85 17.45
C ILE A 124 1.71 22.28 16.42
N LEU A 125 2.15 22.67 15.22
CA LEU A 125 1.27 23.04 14.12
C LEU A 125 1.11 21.86 13.15
N VAL A 126 -0.04 21.20 13.19
CA VAL A 126 -0.35 20.04 12.34
C VAL A 126 -1.65 20.29 11.60
N GLN A 127 -1.68 20.03 10.29
CA GLN A 127 -2.84 20.27 9.43
C GLN A 127 -3.49 21.67 9.61
N ASN A 128 -2.66 22.72 9.70
CA ASN A 128 -3.08 24.12 9.94
C ASN A 128 -3.84 24.36 11.27
N SER A 129 -3.67 23.48 12.26
CA SER A 129 -4.27 23.62 13.59
C SER A 129 -3.20 23.45 14.67
N ILE A 130 -3.30 24.24 15.75
CA ILE A 130 -2.47 24.05 16.94
C ILE A 130 -2.98 22.80 17.65
N TYR A 131 -2.08 21.85 17.90
CA TYR A 131 -2.36 20.59 18.57
C TYR A 131 -1.49 20.47 19.82
N THR A 132 -2.09 20.02 20.93
CA THR A 132 -1.38 19.74 22.18
C THR A 132 -1.06 18.25 22.25
N CYS A 133 0.22 17.93 22.20
CA CYS A 133 0.72 16.56 22.23
C CYS A 133 0.28 15.80 23.48
N GLN A 134 -0.18 14.57 23.30
CA GLN A 134 -0.48 13.60 24.36
C GLN A 134 0.65 12.59 24.52
N GLU A 135 0.60 11.77 25.57
CA GLU A 135 1.60 10.71 25.81
C GLU A 135 1.61 9.68 24.66
N GLU A 136 0.42 9.34 24.15
CA GLU A 136 0.25 8.44 23.00
C GLU A 136 0.80 8.99 21.68
N ASP A 137 1.06 10.29 21.58
CA ASP A 137 1.64 10.90 20.37
C ASP A 137 3.17 10.78 20.32
N ILE A 138 3.79 10.35 21.41
CA ILE A 138 5.24 10.25 21.51
C ILE A 138 5.71 8.92 20.91
N ILE A 139 6.63 8.98 19.96
CA ILE A 139 7.28 7.80 19.39
C ILE A 139 8.29 7.21 20.39
N SER A 140 7.87 6.16 21.08
CA SER A 140 8.76 5.35 21.90
C SER A 140 9.68 4.49 21.02
N GLY A 141 10.78 4.00 21.60
CA GLY A 141 11.66 3.04 20.91
C GLY A 141 11.00 1.70 20.61
N GLU A 142 9.85 1.39 21.20
CA GLU A 142 9.02 0.23 20.85
C GLU A 142 8.15 0.52 19.62
N LYS A 143 7.43 1.65 19.61
CA LYS A 143 6.66 2.09 18.44
C LYS A 143 7.51 2.19 17.19
N LEU A 144 8.72 2.78 17.31
CA LEU A 144 9.65 2.89 16.19
C LEU A 144 10.03 1.52 15.62
N ARG A 145 10.32 0.53 16.48
CA ARG A 145 10.65 -0.84 16.04
C ARG A 145 9.48 -1.50 15.32
N LEU A 146 8.25 -1.34 15.83
CA LEU A 146 7.06 -1.89 15.18
C LEU A 146 6.86 -1.28 13.78
N ILE A 147 6.96 0.04 13.64
CA ILE A 147 6.86 0.69 12.32
C ILE A 147 7.95 0.15 11.38
N GLN A 148 9.20 0.05 11.85
CA GLN A 148 10.32 -0.49 11.06
C GLN A 148 10.07 -1.93 10.62
N ASP A 149 9.61 -2.81 11.51
CA ASP A 149 9.33 -4.20 11.20
C ASP A 149 8.19 -4.36 10.18
N HIS A 150 7.13 -3.54 10.28
CA HIS A 150 6.01 -3.58 9.34
C HIS A 150 6.37 -3.00 7.97
N LEU A 151 7.17 -1.92 7.92
CA LEU A 151 7.62 -1.34 6.65
C LEU A 151 8.66 -2.22 5.96
N GLU A 152 9.50 -2.94 6.72
CA GLU A 152 10.41 -3.94 6.15
C GLU A 152 9.64 -5.11 5.53
N TRP A 153 8.59 -5.60 6.20
CA TRP A 153 7.69 -6.59 5.61
C TRP A 153 7.01 -6.06 4.33
N THR A 154 6.55 -4.80 4.34
CA THR A 154 5.97 -4.18 3.13
C THR A 154 7.00 -4.05 2.00
N ARG A 155 8.26 -3.74 2.32
CA ARG A 155 9.37 -3.68 1.36
C ARG A 155 9.57 -5.03 0.68
N GLU A 156 9.64 -6.10 1.46
CA GLU A 156 9.77 -7.48 0.95
C GLU A 156 8.58 -7.86 0.07
N TRP A 157 7.35 -7.53 0.50
CA TRP A 157 6.15 -7.81 -0.28
C TRP A 157 6.16 -7.07 -1.62
N VAL A 158 6.53 -5.78 -1.64
CA VAL A 158 6.63 -4.98 -2.88
C VAL A 158 7.70 -5.54 -3.81
N GLU A 159 8.87 -5.89 -3.28
CA GLU A 159 9.98 -6.47 -4.04
C GLU A 159 9.60 -7.80 -4.69
N ASP A 160 8.87 -8.65 -3.97
CA ASP A 160 8.41 -9.96 -4.46
C ASP A 160 7.21 -9.87 -5.42
N SER A 161 6.38 -8.81 -5.25
CA SER A 161 5.12 -8.66 -6.00
C SER A 161 5.25 -7.84 -7.26
N LEU A 162 6.23 -6.92 -7.36
CA LEU A 162 6.29 -5.95 -8.44
C LEU A 162 7.67 -5.89 -9.07
N LYS A 163 7.70 -6.01 -10.40
CA LYS A 163 8.86 -5.59 -11.21
C LYS A 163 8.61 -4.26 -11.87
N VAL A 164 9.69 -3.53 -12.09
CA VAL A 164 9.69 -2.22 -12.74
C VAL A 164 10.85 -2.12 -13.71
N LYS A 165 10.79 -1.13 -14.61
CA LYS A 165 12.00 -0.55 -15.21
C LYS A 165 12.74 0.20 -14.10
N PRO A 166 13.93 -0.24 -13.66
CA PRO A 166 14.60 0.37 -12.53
C PRO A 166 14.98 1.81 -12.82
N VAL A 167 14.94 2.67 -11.80
CA VAL A 167 15.57 3.99 -11.87
C VAL A 167 17.07 3.79 -12.10
N LEU A 168 17.57 4.42 -13.15
CA LEU A 168 18.98 4.44 -13.47
C LEU A 168 19.64 5.62 -12.72
N GLY A 169 20.68 5.32 -11.94
CA GLY A 169 21.43 6.32 -11.20
C GLY A 169 20.81 6.69 -9.85
N VAL A 170 20.63 8.00 -9.62
CA VAL A 170 20.29 8.58 -8.32
C VAL A 170 18.89 9.18 -8.37
N ILE A 171 18.07 8.90 -7.37
CA ILE A 171 16.88 9.70 -7.06
C ILE A 171 17.37 10.93 -6.29
N ASP A 172 17.40 12.07 -6.97
CA ASP A 172 17.68 13.38 -6.37
C ASP A 172 16.35 14.04 -5.95
N VAL A 173 16.24 14.41 -4.68
CA VAL A 173 15.03 15.02 -4.11
C VAL A 173 14.94 16.47 -4.58
N SER A 174 13.87 16.77 -5.31
CA SER A 174 13.64 18.10 -5.88
C SER A 174 13.55 19.17 -4.79
N THR A 175 13.95 20.40 -5.12
CA THR A 175 13.84 21.53 -4.19
C THR A 175 12.41 21.76 -3.68
N SER A 176 11.39 21.49 -4.51
CA SER A 176 9.99 21.58 -4.10
C SER A 176 9.61 20.53 -3.07
N THR A 177 10.04 19.28 -3.27
CA THR A 177 9.81 18.19 -2.31
C THR A 177 10.56 18.46 -1.01
N PHE A 178 11.82 18.90 -1.12
CA PHE A 178 12.63 19.30 0.03
C PHE A 178 12.00 20.46 0.81
N ALA A 179 11.39 21.44 0.15
CA ALA A 179 10.71 22.54 0.83
C ALA A 179 9.47 22.09 1.62
N GLN A 180 8.80 21.02 1.17
CA GLN A 180 7.66 20.41 1.86
C GLN A 180 8.11 19.53 3.04
N LEU A 181 9.29 18.92 2.93
CA LEU A 181 9.90 18.04 3.93
C LEU A 181 11.25 18.63 4.36
N SER A 182 11.23 19.86 4.90
CA SER A 182 12.41 20.69 5.16
C SER A 182 13.36 20.16 6.24
N PHE A 183 13.01 19.02 6.85
CA PHE A 183 13.71 18.28 7.88
C PHE A 183 14.35 16.99 7.37
N LEU A 184 14.37 16.79 6.04
CA LEU A 184 15.13 15.73 5.39
C LEU A 184 16.61 16.16 5.27
N ASP A 185 17.56 15.36 5.75
CA ASP A 185 18.99 15.67 5.59
C ASP A 185 19.56 15.05 4.30
N THR A 186 19.19 13.80 4.02
CA THR A 186 19.63 13.10 2.81
C THR A 186 18.72 13.39 1.61
N THR A 187 19.30 13.94 0.53
CA THR A 187 18.57 14.27 -0.70
C THR A 187 18.90 13.38 -1.89
N ASN A 188 19.83 12.44 -1.77
CA ASN A 188 20.30 11.59 -2.87
C ASN A 188 20.23 10.12 -2.48
N PHE A 189 19.48 9.33 -3.26
CA PHE A 189 19.29 7.90 -3.01
C PHE A 189 19.71 7.09 -4.24
N THR A 190 20.63 6.16 -4.05
CA THR A 190 21.06 5.17 -5.05
C THR A 190 20.38 3.84 -4.79
N GLU A 191 20.31 2.99 -5.82
CA GLU A 191 19.75 1.62 -5.68
C GLU A 191 18.30 1.58 -5.18
N ALA A 192 17.51 2.60 -5.50
CA ALA A 192 16.11 2.72 -5.14
C ALA A 192 15.27 3.08 -6.36
N ASP A 193 14.03 2.58 -6.39
CA ASP A 193 12.99 2.92 -7.37
C ASP A 193 11.87 3.74 -6.74
N LEU A 194 11.67 3.58 -5.42
CA LEU A 194 10.80 4.38 -4.57
C LEU A 194 11.49 4.65 -3.22
N VAL A 195 11.57 5.92 -2.85
CA VAL A 195 12.00 6.36 -1.53
C VAL A 195 10.77 6.80 -0.72
N VAL A 196 10.64 6.30 0.50
CA VAL A 196 9.53 6.62 1.39
C VAL A 196 10.05 7.35 2.62
N ALA A 197 9.82 8.65 2.69
CA ALA A 197 10.08 9.46 3.87
C ALA A 197 9.07 9.12 4.97
N MET A 198 9.56 8.54 6.07
CA MET A 198 8.72 8.16 7.20
C MET A 198 8.52 9.35 8.13
N THR A 199 7.27 9.66 8.48
CA THR A 199 6.91 10.69 9.47
C THR A 199 5.96 10.14 10.53
N ALA A 200 5.85 10.86 11.65
CA ALA A 200 5.09 10.43 12.82
C ALA A 200 4.31 11.59 13.44
N HIS A 201 3.40 12.17 12.66
CA HIS A 201 2.56 13.30 13.04
C HIS A 201 1.24 12.81 13.64
N PRO A 202 0.74 13.44 14.71
CA PRO A 202 -0.59 13.15 15.23
C PRO A 202 -1.68 13.55 14.24
N ASP A 203 -2.88 13.03 14.43
CA ASP A 203 -4.07 13.44 13.68
C ASP A 203 -5.02 14.25 14.57
N PRO A 204 -5.04 15.58 14.49
CA PRO A 204 -5.87 16.43 15.34
C PRO A 204 -7.38 16.18 15.22
N ARG A 205 -7.82 15.58 14.11
CA ARG A 205 -9.26 15.31 13.85
C ARG A 205 -9.68 13.93 14.34
N GLY A 206 -8.71 13.04 14.55
CA GLY A 206 -8.94 11.63 14.81
C GLY A 206 -9.51 10.88 13.59
N GLY A 207 -9.35 9.56 13.62
CA GLY A 207 -9.89 8.65 12.60
C GLY A 207 -8.91 8.31 11.48
N VAL A 208 -7.74 8.95 11.41
CA VAL A 208 -6.65 8.55 10.52
C VAL A 208 -5.59 7.76 11.30
N SER A 209 -5.27 6.55 10.83
CA SER A 209 -4.22 5.73 11.45
C SER A 209 -2.86 5.92 10.78
N ALA A 210 -2.87 6.13 9.46
CA ALA A 210 -1.73 6.48 8.65
C ALA A 210 -2.23 7.19 7.37
N TYR A 211 -1.32 7.81 6.64
CA TYR A 211 -1.57 8.33 5.29
C TYR A 211 -0.27 8.34 4.49
N ALA A 212 -0.38 8.21 3.18
CA ALA A 212 0.75 8.39 2.28
C ALA A 212 0.44 9.32 1.11
N ALA A 213 1.48 10.02 0.63
CA ALA A 213 1.38 10.92 -0.50
C ALA A 213 2.65 10.89 -1.35
N CYS A 214 2.48 10.87 -2.67
CA CYS A 214 3.59 11.04 -3.58
C CYS A 214 4.00 12.52 -3.68
N HIS A 215 5.28 12.82 -3.50
CA HIS A 215 5.83 14.18 -3.59
C HIS A 215 6.72 14.40 -4.81
N GLN A 216 7.23 13.33 -5.41
CA GLN A 216 8.05 13.40 -6.62
C GLN A 216 7.78 12.21 -7.52
N ARG A 217 7.74 12.49 -8.82
CA ARG A 217 7.55 11.51 -9.87
C ARG A 217 8.71 11.56 -10.86
N ASP A 218 8.93 10.46 -11.57
CA ASP A 218 9.82 10.44 -12.73
C ASP A 218 9.19 11.13 -13.96
N THR A 219 9.92 11.11 -15.08
CA THR A 219 9.48 11.76 -16.34
C THR A 219 8.18 11.20 -16.91
N TYR A 220 7.78 9.99 -16.50
CA TYR A 220 6.56 9.32 -16.97
C TYR A 220 5.45 9.34 -15.91
N GLY A 221 5.72 9.90 -14.74
CA GLY A 221 4.72 10.07 -13.69
C GLY A 221 4.69 8.97 -12.65
N ARG A 222 5.61 8.00 -12.67
CA ARG A 222 5.72 7.00 -11.59
C ARG A 222 6.27 7.66 -10.34
N CYS A 223 5.70 7.39 -9.17
CA CYS A 223 6.23 7.94 -7.92
C CYS A 223 7.64 7.42 -7.64
N THR A 224 8.58 8.33 -7.34
CA THR A 224 9.96 8.00 -6.95
C THR A 224 10.28 8.45 -5.54
N PHE A 225 9.55 9.43 -5.00
CA PHE A 225 9.69 9.89 -3.64
C PHE A 225 8.31 10.21 -3.05
N GLY A 226 7.96 9.53 -1.96
CA GLY A 226 6.72 9.72 -1.23
C GLY A 226 6.95 9.93 0.26
N GLN A 227 5.91 10.40 0.94
CA GLN A 227 5.83 10.46 2.39
C GLN A 227 4.86 9.38 2.86
N PHE A 228 5.22 8.71 3.95
CA PHE A 228 4.32 7.86 4.73
C PHE A 228 4.29 8.41 6.15
N ASN A 229 3.13 8.85 6.61
CA ASN A 229 2.91 9.21 8.00
C ASN A 229 2.17 8.11 8.74
N TRP A 230 2.72 7.66 9.87
CA TRP A 230 2.00 6.80 10.79
C TRP A 230 1.62 7.60 12.04
N CYS A 231 0.32 7.72 12.34
CA CYS A 231 -0.12 8.48 13.51
C CYS A 231 0.30 7.75 14.79
N PRO A 232 1.11 8.37 15.68
CA PRO A 232 1.71 7.62 16.79
C PRO A 232 0.69 7.02 17.77
N ALA A 233 -0.46 7.67 17.94
CA ALA A 233 -1.56 7.21 18.79
C ALA A 233 -2.27 5.95 18.25
N SER A 234 -2.15 5.65 16.95
CA SER A 234 -2.75 4.46 16.33
C SER A 234 -1.87 3.21 16.42
N ILE A 235 -0.60 3.37 16.83
CA ILE A 235 0.37 2.27 16.91
C ILE A 235 0.08 1.45 18.15
N ASP A 236 -0.53 0.28 17.93
CA ASP A 236 -0.75 -0.69 18.98
C ASP A 236 0.55 -1.41 19.33
N THR A 237 0.96 -1.28 20.59
CA THR A 237 2.14 -1.97 21.15
C THR A 237 1.80 -3.35 21.71
N ALA A 238 0.51 -3.72 21.74
CA ALA A 238 0.11 -5.06 22.11
C ALA A 238 0.62 -6.08 21.08
N THR A 239 1.24 -7.13 21.59
CA THR A 239 1.79 -8.21 20.76
C THR A 239 0.74 -9.30 20.56
N GLY A 240 0.33 -9.50 19.30
CA GLY A 240 -0.63 -10.51 18.88
C GLY A 240 -0.56 -10.75 17.38
N ALA A 241 -1.03 -11.91 16.91
CA ALA A 241 -1.08 -12.20 15.48
C ALA A 241 -1.99 -11.20 14.74
N ASP A 242 -3.15 -10.90 15.33
CA ASP A 242 -4.16 -10.01 14.74
C ASP A 242 -3.71 -8.54 14.70
N THR A 243 -2.99 -8.08 15.74
CA THR A 243 -2.43 -6.71 15.77
C THR A 243 -1.35 -6.53 14.70
N ASN A 244 -0.48 -7.52 14.55
CA ASN A 244 0.55 -7.53 13.50
C ASN A 244 -0.07 -7.58 12.08
N ALA A 245 -1.10 -8.40 11.86
CA ALA A 245 -1.82 -8.45 10.59
C ALA A 245 -2.48 -7.10 10.25
N THR A 246 -3.08 -6.42 11.23
CA THR A 246 -3.70 -5.10 11.05
C THR A 246 -2.67 -4.03 10.72
N ALA A 247 -1.53 -4.01 11.41
CA ALA A 247 -0.47 -3.04 11.12
C ALA A 247 0.19 -3.29 9.76
N ARG A 248 0.42 -4.55 9.38
CA ARG A 248 0.89 -4.92 8.02
C ARG A 248 -0.10 -4.52 6.94
N ARG A 249 -1.41 -4.73 7.16
CA ARG A 249 -2.48 -4.25 6.28
C ARG A 249 -2.35 -2.74 6.07
N LEU A 250 -2.29 -1.97 7.16
CA LEU A 250 -2.17 -0.52 7.08
C LEU A 250 -0.90 -0.07 6.34
N ALA A 251 0.25 -0.69 6.64
CA ALA A 251 1.52 -0.38 5.99
C ALA A 251 1.49 -0.63 4.49
N LEU A 252 0.92 -1.76 4.05
CA LEU A 252 0.80 -2.08 2.63
C LEU A 252 -0.26 -1.21 1.93
N HIS A 253 -1.39 -0.93 2.58
CA HIS A 253 -2.44 -0.05 2.05
C HIS A 253 -1.88 1.33 1.70
N GLU A 254 -1.24 1.99 2.66
CA GLU A 254 -0.71 3.34 2.43
C GLU A 254 0.47 3.33 1.45
N THR A 255 1.31 2.29 1.48
CA THR A 255 2.37 2.13 0.47
C THR A 255 1.77 1.94 -0.93
N SER A 256 0.64 1.25 -1.06
CA SER A 256 -0.04 1.05 -2.35
C SER A 256 -0.54 2.36 -2.95
N HIS A 257 -0.94 3.35 -2.13
CA HIS A 257 -1.25 4.70 -2.62
C HIS A 257 -0.04 5.39 -3.27
N LEU A 258 1.18 5.14 -2.78
CA LEU A 258 2.41 5.65 -3.42
C LEU A 258 2.68 4.98 -4.78
N LEU A 259 2.14 3.77 -4.98
CA LEU A 259 2.22 3.01 -6.23
C LEU A 259 1.08 3.36 -7.21
N GLU A 260 0.26 4.36 -6.90
CA GLU A 260 -0.96 4.77 -7.62
C GLU A 260 -2.18 3.87 -7.47
N ALA A 261 -2.13 2.83 -6.62
CA ALA A 261 -3.22 1.87 -6.50
C ALA A 261 -4.57 2.56 -6.20
N VAL A 262 -5.57 2.29 -7.05
CA VAL A 262 -6.99 2.57 -6.80
C VAL A 262 -7.31 4.05 -6.56
N LYS A 263 -6.67 4.97 -7.30
CA LYS A 263 -6.84 6.42 -7.13
C LYS A 263 -7.42 7.09 -8.38
N VAL A 264 -8.45 7.92 -8.26
CA VAL A 264 -9.16 8.56 -9.41
C VAL A 264 -8.28 9.49 -10.26
N ASP A 265 -7.20 10.00 -9.69
CA ASP A 265 -6.18 10.82 -10.36
C ASP A 265 -4.86 10.05 -10.58
N ALA A 266 -4.89 8.72 -10.48
CA ALA A 266 -3.76 7.83 -10.72
C ALA A 266 -3.05 8.20 -12.03
N PHE A 267 -1.73 8.30 -11.97
CA PHE A 267 -0.91 8.45 -13.16
C PHE A 267 -0.86 7.13 -13.91
N MET A 268 -1.35 7.13 -15.15
CA MET A 268 -1.28 6.00 -16.06
C MET A 268 -0.69 6.46 -17.37
N VAL A 269 0.13 5.63 -18.01
CA VAL A 269 0.76 5.93 -19.30
C VAL A 269 0.37 4.91 -20.36
N ASP A 270 0.32 5.36 -21.61
CA ASP A 270 0.20 4.48 -22.78
C ASP A 270 1.55 3.86 -23.17
N ASP A 271 1.53 3.04 -24.23
CA ASP A 271 2.72 2.40 -24.78
C ASP A 271 3.72 3.37 -25.41
N ASP A 272 3.35 4.65 -25.57
CA ASP A 272 4.22 5.73 -26.03
C ASP A 272 4.74 6.59 -24.85
N GLY A 273 4.34 6.28 -23.61
CA GLY A 273 4.74 6.99 -22.40
C GLY A 273 3.95 8.27 -22.16
N ASN A 274 2.86 8.51 -22.90
CA ASN A 274 2.00 9.66 -22.70
C ASN A 274 1.06 9.40 -21.53
N ARG A 275 0.89 10.41 -20.66
CA ARG A 275 -0.11 10.35 -19.59
C ARG A 275 -1.51 10.22 -20.18
N GLN A 276 -2.22 9.17 -19.78
CA GLN A 276 -3.61 8.96 -20.13
C GLN A 276 -4.50 9.98 -19.40
N PRO A 277 -5.54 10.52 -20.08
CA PRO A 277 -6.51 11.38 -19.43
C PRO A 277 -7.38 10.57 -18.45
N SER A 278 -7.88 11.20 -17.39
CA SER A 278 -8.68 10.50 -16.36
C SER A 278 -9.90 9.76 -16.94
N ASN A 279 -10.53 10.25 -18.00
CA ASN A 279 -11.67 9.58 -18.63
C ASN A 279 -11.31 8.31 -19.42
N TYR A 280 -10.03 7.98 -19.59
CA TYR A 280 -9.58 6.69 -20.09
C TYR A 280 -9.92 5.59 -19.08
N SER A 281 -9.46 5.75 -17.83
CA SER A 281 -9.59 4.76 -16.77
C SER A 281 -10.79 4.96 -15.86
N PHE A 282 -11.40 6.14 -15.87
CA PHE A 282 -12.51 6.46 -14.96
C PHE A 282 -13.75 6.94 -15.71
N ALA A 283 -14.92 6.58 -15.20
CA ALA A 283 -16.21 7.09 -15.67
C ALA A 283 -17.05 7.61 -14.50
N TRP A 284 -17.65 8.78 -14.68
CA TRP A 284 -18.59 9.35 -13.71
C TRP A 284 -20.00 9.07 -14.22
N VAL A 285 -20.77 8.30 -13.46
CA VAL A 285 -22.12 7.87 -13.86
C VAL A 285 -23.12 8.12 -12.75
N TYR A 286 -24.38 8.34 -13.13
CA TYR A 286 -25.49 8.37 -12.19
C TYR A 286 -26.00 6.95 -12.02
N ASP A 287 -25.94 6.43 -10.80
CA ASP A 287 -26.54 5.17 -10.42
C ASP A 287 -28.03 5.41 -10.13
N GLU A 288 -28.90 4.90 -11.00
CA GLU A 288 -30.35 5.04 -10.85
C GLU A 288 -30.91 4.18 -9.72
N GLU A 289 -30.26 3.06 -9.38
CA GLU A 289 -30.71 2.15 -8.32
C GLU A 289 -30.48 2.76 -6.94
N PHE A 290 -29.31 3.36 -6.73
CA PHE A 290 -28.94 4.01 -5.47
C PHE A 290 -29.20 5.53 -5.46
N ASN A 291 -29.69 6.08 -6.58
CA ASN A 291 -30.04 7.50 -6.75
C ASN A 291 -28.88 8.43 -6.35
N ARG A 292 -27.68 8.16 -6.86
CA ARG A 292 -26.44 8.88 -6.52
C ARG A 292 -25.42 8.84 -7.66
N ASN A 293 -24.45 9.75 -7.64
CA ASN A 293 -23.31 9.68 -8.56
C ASN A 293 -22.28 8.70 -8.02
N ILE A 294 -21.73 7.87 -8.90
CA ILE A 294 -20.63 6.95 -8.59
C ILE A 294 -19.48 7.15 -9.60
N THR A 295 -18.28 6.76 -9.18
CA THR A 295 -17.10 6.72 -10.04
C THR A 295 -16.76 5.27 -10.34
N LEU A 296 -16.66 4.91 -11.61
CA LEU A 296 -16.27 3.58 -12.05
C LEU A 296 -14.82 3.58 -12.55
N VAL A 297 -14.07 2.55 -12.21
CA VAL A 297 -12.78 2.19 -12.80
C VAL A 297 -13.03 1.24 -13.97
N LYS A 298 -12.51 1.60 -15.14
CA LYS A 298 -12.71 0.91 -16.42
C LYS A 298 -11.41 0.77 -17.21
N SER A 299 -10.27 0.75 -16.52
CA SER A 299 -9.00 0.42 -17.15
C SER A 299 -9.03 -1.01 -17.71
N PRO A 300 -8.24 -1.34 -18.74
CA PRO A 300 -8.43 -2.55 -19.53
C PRO A 300 -8.49 -3.86 -18.74
N ARG A 301 -7.48 -4.17 -17.91
CA ARG A 301 -7.43 -5.43 -17.14
C ARG A 301 -8.48 -5.46 -16.06
N VAL A 302 -8.71 -4.33 -15.37
CA VAL A 302 -9.78 -4.22 -14.37
C VAL A 302 -11.14 -4.55 -15.00
N LEU A 303 -11.43 -3.95 -16.16
CA LEU A 303 -12.69 -4.15 -16.86
C LEU A 303 -12.87 -5.59 -17.35
N GLU A 304 -11.80 -6.24 -17.78
CA GLU A 304 -11.78 -7.65 -18.14
C GLU A 304 -12.07 -8.55 -16.93
N MET A 305 -11.31 -8.39 -15.85
CA MET A 305 -11.45 -9.22 -14.64
C MET A 305 -12.82 -9.10 -13.99
N ILE A 306 -13.41 -7.90 -13.93
CA ILE A 306 -14.77 -7.76 -13.36
C ILE A 306 -15.83 -8.41 -14.25
N ARG A 307 -15.69 -8.34 -15.58
CA ARG A 307 -16.66 -8.96 -16.49
C ARG A 307 -16.64 -10.47 -16.38
N GLU A 308 -15.45 -11.03 -16.20
CA GLU A 308 -15.28 -12.45 -15.92
C GLU A 308 -15.85 -12.82 -14.55
N HIS A 309 -15.41 -12.13 -13.49
CA HIS A 309 -15.82 -12.41 -12.11
C HIS A 309 -17.34 -12.38 -11.94
N TYR A 310 -18.01 -11.33 -12.44
CA TYR A 310 -19.45 -11.17 -12.31
C TYR A 310 -20.24 -11.83 -13.45
N ASP A 311 -19.58 -12.55 -14.38
CA ASP A 311 -20.18 -13.13 -15.60
C ASP A 311 -21.09 -12.12 -16.33
N CYS A 312 -20.57 -10.91 -16.53
CA CYS A 312 -21.37 -9.76 -16.93
C CYS A 312 -20.61 -8.88 -17.93
N ALA A 313 -20.65 -9.26 -19.20
CA ALA A 313 -20.01 -8.53 -20.30
C ALA A 313 -20.45 -7.05 -20.41
N SER A 314 -21.64 -6.71 -19.90
CA SER A 314 -22.16 -5.33 -19.89
C SER A 314 -21.64 -4.46 -18.74
N MET A 315 -20.85 -4.99 -17.79
CA MET A 315 -20.26 -4.13 -16.76
C MET A 315 -19.44 -3.03 -17.40
N ALA A 316 -19.71 -1.80 -16.95
CA ALA A 316 -19.05 -0.59 -17.43
C ALA A 316 -17.78 -0.25 -16.65
N GLY A 317 -17.61 -0.83 -15.46
CA GLY A 317 -16.44 -0.64 -14.60
C GLY A 317 -16.72 -1.06 -13.15
N MET A 318 -15.66 -1.08 -12.34
CA MET A 318 -15.69 -1.37 -10.91
C MET A 318 -15.90 -0.08 -10.12
N PRO A 319 -16.91 0.03 -9.24
CA PRO A 319 -17.11 1.25 -8.46
C PRO A 319 -15.97 1.51 -7.48
N LEU A 320 -15.59 2.79 -7.37
CA LEU A 320 -14.82 3.32 -6.26
C LEU A 320 -15.76 3.65 -5.10
N GLU A 321 -15.18 3.71 -3.91
CA GLU A 321 -15.86 4.12 -2.69
C GLU A 321 -16.54 5.48 -2.88
N ASP A 322 -17.78 5.57 -2.39
CA ASP A 322 -18.63 6.76 -2.50
C ASP A 322 -19.01 7.37 -1.14
N VAL A 323 -18.55 6.77 -0.04
CA VAL A 323 -18.58 7.43 1.28
C VAL A 323 -17.42 8.43 1.44
N THR A 324 -17.67 9.50 2.21
CA THR A 324 -16.73 10.61 2.39
C THR A 324 -15.36 10.20 2.92
N THR A 325 -15.29 9.09 3.67
CA THR A 325 -14.05 8.46 4.10
C THR A 325 -13.50 7.66 2.93
N GLY A 326 -12.62 8.29 2.14
CA GLY A 326 -11.85 7.64 1.08
C GLY A 326 -12.50 7.57 -0.31
N VAL A 327 -13.49 8.42 -0.55
CA VAL A 327 -14.04 8.68 -1.88
C VAL A 327 -12.94 8.83 -2.93
N GLY A 328 -13.08 8.10 -4.03
CA GLY A 328 -12.19 8.22 -5.19
C GLY A 328 -10.75 7.72 -4.99
N ALA A 329 -10.44 7.07 -3.87
CA ALA A 329 -9.11 6.48 -3.60
C ALA A 329 -9.17 5.01 -3.15
N HIS A 330 -10.35 4.40 -3.13
CA HIS A 330 -10.56 3.05 -2.60
C HIS A 330 -11.60 2.33 -3.43
N TRP A 331 -11.55 1.00 -3.43
CA TRP A 331 -12.62 0.20 -3.99
C TRP A 331 -13.89 0.31 -3.14
N GLU A 332 -15.05 0.22 -3.78
CA GLU A 332 -16.34 0.12 -3.09
C GLU A 332 -16.36 -1.08 -2.12
N ALA A 333 -16.41 -0.79 -0.82
CA ALA A 333 -16.29 -1.79 0.23
C ALA A 333 -17.38 -2.87 0.15
N ARG A 334 -18.58 -2.52 -0.34
CA ARG A 334 -19.69 -3.47 -0.53
C ARG A 334 -19.36 -4.61 -1.49
N LEU A 335 -18.49 -4.38 -2.45
CA LEU A 335 -18.09 -5.38 -3.44
C LEU A 335 -16.79 -6.07 -3.06
N MET A 336 -15.84 -5.32 -2.50
CA MET A 336 -14.49 -5.82 -2.24
C MET A 336 -14.27 -6.39 -0.84
N GLY A 337 -15.21 -6.21 0.09
CA GLY A 337 -15.14 -6.81 1.43
C GLY A 337 -13.79 -6.56 2.11
N PRO A 338 -13.06 -7.59 2.57
CA PRO A 338 -11.83 -7.40 3.31
C PRO A 338 -10.61 -7.05 2.45
N GLU A 339 -10.76 -6.74 1.15
CA GLU A 339 -9.64 -6.36 0.31
C GLU A 339 -8.88 -5.14 0.87
N MET A 340 -7.57 -5.13 0.64
CA MET A 340 -6.60 -4.20 1.20
C MET A 340 -6.96 -2.72 0.96
N MET A 341 -7.35 -2.38 -0.27
CA MET A 341 -7.68 -1.03 -0.75
C MET A 341 -9.17 -0.71 -0.65
N SER A 342 -9.90 -1.39 0.24
CA SER A 342 -11.32 -1.14 0.54
C SER A 342 -11.52 -0.82 2.03
N TYR A 343 -12.65 -0.19 2.36
CA TYR A 343 -13.08 0.06 3.75
C TYR A 343 -13.80 -1.12 4.42
N GLY A 344 -13.89 -2.28 3.78
CA GLY A 344 -14.53 -3.47 4.36
C GLY A 344 -13.68 -4.19 5.41
N GLN A 345 -12.84 -3.47 6.15
CA GLN A 345 -12.05 -4.05 7.25
C GLN A 345 -12.98 -4.74 8.27
N GLY A 346 -12.61 -5.95 8.68
CA GLY A 346 -13.40 -6.74 9.63
C GLY A 346 -14.55 -7.53 9.00
N SER A 347 -14.77 -7.41 7.67
CA SER A 347 -15.69 -8.30 6.95
C SER A 347 -15.10 -9.69 6.66
N GLY A 348 -13.78 -9.86 6.86
CA GLY A 348 -13.03 -11.08 6.55
C GLY A 348 -11.52 -10.97 6.79
N GLU A 349 -10.78 -11.98 6.33
CA GLU A 349 -9.30 -11.96 6.35
C GLU A 349 -8.76 -10.96 5.31
N PRO A 350 -7.85 -10.05 5.70
CA PRO A 350 -7.33 -9.03 4.80
C PRO A 350 -6.42 -9.63 3.74
N TYR A 351 -6.62 -9.24 2.48
CA TYR A 351 -5.78 -9.65 1.35
C TYR A 351 -5.65 -8.51 0.34
N LEU A 352 -4.57 -8.49 -0.45
CA LEU A 352 -4.47 -7.63 -1.63
C LEU A 352 -4.93 -8.43 -2.85
N SER A 353 -5.91 -7.92 -3.59
CA SER A 353 -6.51 -8.65 -4.71
C SER A 353 -5.63 -8.64 -5.96
N ASP A 354 -5.73 -9.70 -6.76
CA ASP A 354 -5.28 -9.67 -8.16
C ASP A 354 -5.94 -8.53 -8.97
N LEU A 355 -7.14 -8.08 -8.62
CA LEU A 355 -7.78 -6.90 -9.22
C LEU A 355 -6.98 -5.61 -8.96
N THR A 356 -6.45 -5.43 -7.74
CA THR A 356 -5.55 -4.31 -7.39
C THR A 356 -4.21 -4.44 -8.14
N LEU A 357 -3.67 -5.65 -8.29
CA LEU A 357 -2.48 -5.89 -9.11
C LEU A 357 -2.71 -5.57 -10.59
N ALA A 358 -3.88 -5.91 -11.12
CA ALA A 358 -4.29 -5.57 -12.47
C ALA A 358 -4.43 -4.06 -12.68
N PHE A 359 -5.00 -3.35 -11.70
CA PHE A 359 -5.01 -1.88 -11.71
C PHE A 359 -3.58 -1.33 -11.77
N LEU A 360 -2.65 -1.86 -10.97
CA LEU A 360 -1.25 -1.44 -11.00
C LEU A 360 -0.60 -1.69 -12.36
N GLU A 361 -0.82 -2.84 -13.00
CA GLU A 361 -0.30 -3.07 -14.36
C GLU A 361 -0.89 -2.10 -15.39
N ASP A 362 -2.18 -1.77 -15.28
CA ASP A 362 -2.85 -0.81 -16.15
C ASP A 362 -2.29 0.62 -16.02
N THR A 363 -1.52 0.93 -14.97
CA THR A 363 -0.77 2.20 -14.90
C THR A 363 0.35 2.29 -15.95
N GLY A 364 0.81 1.15 -16.48
CA GLY A 364 1.92 1.07 -17.43
C GLY A 364 3.31 1.08 -16.78
N PHE A 365 3.40 1.07 -15.45
CA PHE A 365 4.67 1.16 -14.71
C PHE A 365 5.19 -0.17 -14.17
N PHE A 366 4.32 -1.14 -13.95
CA PHE A 366 4.60 -2.35 -13.19
C PHE A 366 4.33 -3.62 -13.99
N ILE A 367 5.07 -4.68 -13.68
CA ILE A 367 4.69 -6.08 -13.95
C ILE A 367 4.39 -6.71 -12.61
N ALA A 368 3.17 -7.22 -12.43
CA ALA A 368 2.74 -7.77 -11.16
C ALA A 368 2.90 -9.29 -11.12
N ASN A 369 3.30 -9.80 -9.96
CA ASN A 369 3.26 -11.21 -9.65
C ASN A 369 1.91 -11.56 -9.01
N TYR A 370 0.97 -12.02 -9.83
CA TYR A 370 -0.38 -12.38 -9.41
C TYR A 370 -0.43 -13.52 -8.39
N SER A 371 0.64 -14.32 -8.24
CA SER A 371 0.69 -15.37 -7.20
C SER A 371 0.72 -14.81 -5.77
N ASN A 372 1.04 -13.52 -5.61
CA ASN A 372 1.01 -12.82 -4.32
C ASN A 372 -0.33 -12.14 -4.03
N GLY A 373 -1.24 -12.10 -5.02
CA GLY A 373 -2.59 -11.58 -4.87
C GLY A 373 -3.56 -12.66 -4.40
N GLY A 374 -4.56 -12.27 -3.59
CA GLY A 374 -5.75 -13.08 -3.38
C GLY A 374 -6.63 -13.05 -4.64
N ARG A 375 -7.13 -14.23 -5.04
CA ARG A 375 -7.91 -14.36 -6.26
C ARG A 375 -9.26 -13.63 -6.15
N PHE A 376 -9.52 -12.72 -7.08
CA PHE A 376 -10.82 -12.09 -7.27
C PHE A 376 -11.70 -12.97 -8.14
N VAL A 377 -11.21 -13.37 -9.32
CA VAL A 377 -11.99 -14.10 -10.35
C VAL A 377 -12.35 -15.54 -9.93
N GLU A 378 -11.57 -16.15 -9.04
CA GLU A 378 -11.88 -17.47 -8.48
C GLU A 378 -11.98 -17.41 -6.95
N PRO A 379 -12.90 -18.18 -6.31
CA PRO A 379 -12.92 -18.29 -4.86
C PRO A 379 -11.58 -18.82 -4.36
N THR A 380 -10.94 -18.08 -3.45
CA THR A 380 -9.74 -18.53 -2.73
C THR A 380 -9.99 -19.79 -1.87
N THR A 381 -11.25 -20.19 -1.71
CA THR A 381 -11.72 -21.35 -0.95
C THR A 381 -12.21 -22.49 -1.85
N THR A 382 -11.35 -23.03 -2.72
CA THR A 382 -11.66 -24.31 -3.41
C THR A 382 -11.45 -25.54 -2.53
N GLU A 383 -10.83 -25.41 -1.35
CA GLU A 383 -10.79 -26.45 -0.31
C GLU A 383 -11.63 -26.09 0.91
N LEU A 384 -12.97 -26.14 0.78
CA LEU A 384 -13.76 -26.67 1.88
C LEU A 384 -13.38 -28.15 2.04
N LYS A 385 -12.30 -28.44 2.78
CA LYS A 385 -12.06 -29.79 3.29
C LYS A 385 -13.24 -30.15 4.18
N ASN A 386 -14.15 -30.95 3.60
CA ASN A 386 -15.22 -31.72 4.24
C ASN A 386 -15.09 -31.79 5.77
N HIS A 387 -15.69 -30.83 6.45
CA HIS A 387 -16.25 -31.03 7.78
C HIS A 387 -17.76 -31.03 7.58
N ASP A 388 -18.34 -32.22 7.39
CA ASP A 388 -19.77 -32.56 7.51
C ASP A 388 -20.78 -31.40 7.38
N TRP A 389 -20.94 -30.84 6.18
CA TRP A 389 -22.06 -29.96 5.83
C TRP A 389 -23.03 -30.61 4.83
N ASP A 390 -23.20 -31.92 4.92
CA ASP A 390 -24.05 -32.78 4.04
C ASP A 390 -25.54 -32.39 4.02
N PHE A 391 -26.00 -31.42 4.81
CA PHE A 391 -27.38 -30.94 4.74
C PHE A 391 -27.60 -29.78 3.74
N LEU A 392 -26.55 -29.21 3.15
CA LEU A 392 -26.67 -28.03 2.27
C LEU A 392 -26.46 -28.29 0.77
N ILE A 393 -25.95 -29.46 0.35
CA ILE A 393 -25.71 -29.74 -1.08
C ILE A 393 -26.20 -31.14 -1.47
N ALA A 394 -27.51 -31.26 -1.68
CA ALA A 394 -27.99 -31.92 -2.90
C ALA A 394 -28.25 -30.74 -3.83
N ILE A 395 -27.53 -30.52 -4.94
CA ILE A 395 -27.67 -31.23 -6.22
C ILE A 395 -26.41 -30.95 -7.07
N GLY A 396 -25.86 -31.98 -7.73
CA GLY A 396 -25.12 -31.85 -9.00
C GLY A 396 -23.60 -31.74 -8.94
N GLN A 397 -22.93 -32.90 -8.86
CA GLN A 397 -21.50 -33.06 -9.17
C GLN A 397 -21.26 -32.92 -10.69
N ASP A 398 -20.20 -32.21 -11.09
CA ASP A 398 -19.20 -32.80 -11.99
C ASP A 398 -17.86 -32.05 -11.93
N SER A 399 -16.77 -32.82 -11.98
CA SER A 399 -15.39 -32.43 -11.66
C SER A 399 -14.58 -32.02 -12.90
N GLY A 400 -13.75 -30.97 -12.79
CA GLY A 400 -12.74 -30.59 -13.77
C GLY A 400 -11.48 -29.99 -13.10
N GLN A 401 -10.30 -30.32 -13.63
CA GLN A 401 -8.98 -30.10 -13.02
C GLN A 401 -8.54 -28.62 -12.94
N ILE A 402 -7.79 -28.29 -11.88
CA ILE A 402 -7.09 -26.99 -11.69
C ILE A 402 -5.92 -26.89 -12.69
N SER A 403 -5.94 -25.86 -13.54
CA SER A 403 -4.81 -25.46 -14.39
C SER A 403 -4.13 -24.21 -13.83
N ASP A 404 -2.81 -24.09 -14.03
CA ASP A 404 -2.05 -22.86 -13.79
C ASP A 404 -2.69 -21.71 -14.58
N TYR A 405 -3.10 -20.65 -13.87
CA TYR A 405 -3.77 -19.49 -14.43
C TYR A 405 -2.74 -18.52 -15.02
N ASP A 406 -2.89 -18.20 -16.29
CA ASP A 406 -2.12 -17.21 -17.05
C ASP A 406 -3.09 -16.04 -17.34
N PRO A 407 -2.80 -14.79 -16.94
CA PRO A 407 -3.72 -13.68 -17.13
C PRO A 407 -3.93 -13.37 -18.62
N PRO A 408 -5.14 -12.93 -19.02
CA PRO A 408 -5.46 -12.70 -20.43
C PRO A 408 -4.69 -11.51 -21.06
N ASP A 409 -4.33 -11.67 -22.33
CA ASP A 409 -3.68 -10.68 -23.19
C ASP A 409 -4.74 -9.67 -23.71
N PRO A 410 -4.55 -8.34 -23.58
CA PRO A 410 -5.57 -7.31 -23.88
C PRO A 410 -6.00 -7.19 -25.36
N GLY A 411 -5.79 -8.19 -26.19
CA GLY A 411 -5.88 -8.13 -27.65
C GLY A 411 -6.86 -9.08 -28.31
N ASN A 412 -8.17 -9.07 -27.99
CA ASN A 412 -9.22 -9.42 -28.99
C ASN A 412 -10.65 -9.03 -28.57
N PRO A 413 -11.45 -8.32 -29.39
CA PRO A 413 -12.87 -8.10 -29.13
C PRO A 413 -13.74 -8.98 -30.03
N GLU A 414 -14.26 -10.11 -29.55
CA GLU A 414 -15.52 -10.69 -30.09
C GLU A 414 -16.08 -11.92 -29.34
N VAL A 415 -17.42 -12.02 -29.36
CA VAL A 415 -18.32 -13.22 -29.27
C VAL A 415 -19.15 -13.47 -27.99
N ALA A 416 -20.34 -12.84 -27.96
CA ALA A 416 -21.71 -13.40 -28.05
C ALA A 416 -22.22 -14.67 -27.28
N ALA A 417 -23.28 -14.42 -26.49
CA ALA A 417 -24.64 -15.04 -26.43
C ALA A 417 -24.88 -16.54 -26.07
N GLY A 418 -25.67 -16.77 -25.00
CA GLY A 418 -26.40 -18.02 -24.68
C GLY A 418 -27.27 -17.92 -23.41
N GLU A 419 -28.44 -18.56 -23.38
CA GLU A 419 -29.62 -18.32 -22.50
C GLU A 419 -29.76 -19.35 -21.32
N PRO A 420 -30.82 -19.36 -20.46
CA PRO A 420 -30.84 -18.80 -19.10
C PRO A 420 -31.05 -19.81 -17.93
N ALA A 421 -30.70 -19.42 -16.70
CA ALA A 421 -31.28 -20.01 -15.48
C ALA A 421 -31.39 -19.04 -14.27
N HIS A 422 -32.65 -18.77 -13.89
CA HIS A 422 -33.23 -18.48 -12.56
C HIS A 422 -32.74 -17.32 -11.65
N ARG A 423 -33.30 -16.14 -11.95
CA ARG A 423 -33.83 -15.03 -11.10
C ARG A 423 -33.52 -14.99 -9.59
N LEU A 424 -32.86 -13.91 -9.17
CA LEU A 424 -33.32 -12.93 -8.16
C LEU A 424 -32.48 -11.63 -8.27
N LEU A 425 -32.85 -10.73 -9.19
CA LEU A 425 -32.64 -9.26 -9.25
C LEU A 425 -33.30 -8.80 -10.57
N PRO A 426 -34.26 -7.86 -10.58
CA PRO A 426 -34.95 -7.49 -11.82
C PRO A 426 -34.07 -6.57 -12.66
N HIS A 427 -33.71 -7.07 -13.86
CA HIS A 427 -33.07 -6.36 -14.98
C HIS A 427 -31.55 -6.15 -14.91
N PHE A 428 -30.76 -7.22 -15.08
CA PHE A 428 -29.61 -7.43 -16.00
C PHE A 428 -28.84 -8.71 -15.55
N PRO A 429 -28.17 -9.46 -16.45
CA PRO A 429 -27.80 -10.87 -16.27
C PRO A 429 -26.49 -11.07 -15.50
N CYS A 430 -26.24 -10.28 -14.45
CA CYS A 430 -24.94 -10.24 -13.79
C CYS A 430 -25.00 -11.04 -12.48
N ARG A 431 -24.03 -11.92 -12.25
CA ARG A 431 -23.92 -12.69 -11.02
C ARG A 431 -23.38 -11.78 -9.93
N MET A 432 -24.10 -11.60 -8.84
CA MET A 432 -23.57 -10.91 -7.66
C MET A 432 -22.71 -11.89 -6.85
N ILE A 433 -21.42 -11.57 -6.71
CA ILE A 433 -20.48 -12.29 -5.86
C ILE A 433 -20.00 -11.31 -4.80
N TYR A 434 -19.99 -11.75 -3.54
CA TYR A 434 -19.50 -10.97 -2.41
C TYR A 434 -18.28 -11.66 -1.83
N HIS A 435 -17.25 -10.88 -1.50
CA HIS A 435 -16.08 -11.37 -0.79
C HIS A 435 -16.30 -11.26 0.73
N SER A 436 -16.13 -12.39 1.42
CA SER A 436 -16.21 -12.52 2.89
C SER A 436 -14.90 -13.05 3.44
#